data_AF-A0AAV8XJB8-F1
#
_entry.id   AF-A0AAV8XJB8-F1
#
_cell.length_a   1.000
_cell.length_b   1.000
_cell.length_c   1.000
_cell.angle_alpha   90.00
_cell.angle_beta   90.00
_cell.angle_gamma   90.00
#
_symmetry.space_group_name_H-M   'P 1'
#
loop_
_entity.id
_entity.type
_entity.pdbx_description
1 polymer ?
#
loop_
_entity_poly.entity_id
_entity_poly.type
_entity_poly.pdbx_seq_one_letter_code
_entity_poly.pdbx_strand_id
1 'polypeptide(L)'
;LQEEGCLSDDKQTTAKKICLKLQSEDRKIRKQTYIELEQFLSSKETEFTKEDLRVIFCETHMYVLNGLRDKSETVRNQAICFINYLIVEKLPINDFYLTYVFPVLVERIGSVELIEESEEIRLQLVQLLHSIILKYSNTTQLKPFLSDCVYNTRTNTIKELSCQVIIDLAKGLPTDFHMEAELLIKPVLSCFGHQRYKVRLEAIRTVGEIIMHSAYKALNEAVVPLAERLFDQVPVVRRTVAEVAARWLWSIEIVTLFFT
;
A
#
# COMPACT_ATOMS: atom_id res chain seq x y z
N LEU A 1 -34.34 -4.51 24.73
CA LEU A 1 -32.86 -4.66 24.81
C LEU A 1 -32.39 -6.11 24.64
N GLN A 2 -33.10 -6.95 23.87
CA GLN A 2 -32.72 -8.37 23.67
C GLN A 2 -32.82 -8.84 22.20
N GLU A 3 -33.05 -7.95 21.23
CA GLU A 3 -33.26 -8.32 19.81
C GLU A 3 -32.01 -8.12 18.92
N GLU A 4 -31.01 -7.34 19.32
CA GLU A 4 -29.83 -7.08 18.45
C GLU A 4 -28.90 -8.30 18.31
N GLY A 5 -28.89 -9.24 19.26
CA GLY A 5 -27.99 -10.39 19.24
C GLY A 5 -28.34 -11.48 18.21
N CYS A 6 -29.61 -11.58 17.78
CA CYS A 6 -30.06 -12.65 16.87
C CYS A 6 -29.80 -12.32 15.39
N LEU A 7 -29.89 -11.03 15.02
CA LEU A 7 -29.72 -10.57 13.64
C LEU A 7 -28.25 -10.55 13.17
N SER A 8 -27.30 -10.34 14.09
CA SER A 8 -25.87 -10.36 13.76
C SER A 8 -25.38 -11.78 13.41
N ASP A 9 -25.93 -12.79 14.10
CA ASP A 9 -25.55 -14.21 13.92
C ASP A 9 -25.90 -14.76 12.53
N ASP A 10 -27.01 -14.29 11.94
CA ASP A 10 -27.43 -14.68 10.59
C ASP A 10 -26.53 -14.11 9.49
N LYS A 11 -26.08 -12.84 9.64
CA LYS A 11 -25.20 -12.17 8.67
C LYS A 11 -23.82 -12.83 8.60
N GLN A 12 -23.20 -13.06 9.75
CA GLN A 12 -21.90 -13.74 9.83
C GLN A 12 -21.97 -15.17 9.31
N THR A 13 -23.04 -15.90 9.64
CA THR A 13 -23.25 -17.28 9.19
C THR A 13 -23.40 -17.33 7.68
N THR A 14 -24.13 -16.37 7.10
CA THR A 14 -24.28 -16.23 5.64
C THR A 14 -22.94 -15.94 4.96
N ALA A 15 -22.18 -14.96 5.45
CA ALA A 15 -20.86 -14.63 4.90
C ALA A 15 -19.90 -15.84 4.95
N LYS A 16 -19.89 -16.57 6.07
CA LYS A 16 -19.09 -17.77 6.26
C LYS A 16 -19.50 -18.89 5.32
N LYS A 17 -20.80 -19.14 5.14
CA LYS A 17 -21.32 -20.13 4.17
C LYS A 17 -20.89 -19.82 2.75
N ILE A 18 -20.92 -18.55 2.34
CA ILE A 18 -20.41 -18.13 1.03
C ILE A 18 -18.90 -18.43 0.95
N CYS A 19 -18.12 -18.04 1.97
CA CYS A 19 -16.67 -18.26 1.99
C CYS A 19 -16.24 -19.73 1.90
N LEU A 20 -17.04 -20.69 2.39
CA LEU A 20 -16.71 -22.11 2.26
C LEU A 20 -16.55 -22.55 0.79
N LYS A 21 -17.23 -21.88 -0.16
CA LYS A 21 -17.07 -22.14 -1.60
C LYS A 21 -15.66 -21.78 -2.12
N LEU A 22 -14.89 -20.96 -1.41
CA LEU A 22 -13.49 -20.65 -1.74
C LEU A 22 -12.56 -21.87 -1.62
N GLN A 23 -13.00 -22.95 -0.96
CA GLN A 23 -12.24 -24.21 -0.89
C GLN A 23 -12.52 -25.14 -2.08
N SER A 24 -13.38 -24.74 -3.03
CA SER A 24 -13.68 -25.56 -4.21
C SER A 24 -12.43 -25.78 -5.08
N GLU A 25 -12.31 -26.98 -5.66
CA GLU A 25 -11.27 -27.25 -6.66
C GLU A 25 -11.44 -26.45 -7.96
N ASP A 26 -12.67 -26.02 -8.28
CA ASP A 26 -12.96 -25.24 -9.47
C ASP A 26 -12.61 -23.76 -9.27
N ARG A 27 -11.62 -23.28 -10.03
CA ARG A 27 -11.22 -21.86 -10.05
C ARG A 27 -12.37 -20.91 -10.39
N LYS A 28 -13.34 -21.32 -11.21
CA LYS A 28 -14.51 -20.49 -11.58
C LYS A 28 -15.40 -20.28 -10.37
N ILE A 29 -15.63 -21.33 -9.58
CA ILE A 29 -16.40 -21.25 -8.33
C ILE A 29 -15.69 -20.30 -7.37
N ARG A 30 -14.39 -20.51 -7.11
CA ARG A 30 -13.62 -19.63 -6.20
C ARG A 30 -13.65 -18.16 -6.63
N LYS A 31 -13.43 -17.88 -7.93
CA LYS A 31 -13.54 -16.51 -8.47
C LYS A 31 -14.94 -15.94 -8.24
N GLN A 32 -15.98 -16.70 -8.58
CA GLN A 32 -17.36 -16.23 -8.44
C GLN A 32 -17.75 -15.99 -6.98
N THR A 33 -17.19 -16.75 -6.04
CA THR A 33 -17.43 -16.56 -4.61
C THR A 33 -16.97 -15.19 -4.11
N TYR A 34 -15.86 -14.65 -4.59
CA TYR A 34 -15.45 -13.28 -4.24
C TYR A 34 -16.45 -12.23 -4.74
N ILE A 35 -16.99 -12.41 -5.95
CA ILE A 35 -18.02 -11.53 -6.52
C ILE A 35 -19.31 -11.63 -5.69
N GLU A 36 -19.69 -12.86 -5.30
CA GLU A 36 -20.88 -13.12 -4.47
C GLU A 36 -20.74 -12.50 -3.07
N LEU A 37 -19.54 -12.54 -2.47
CA LEU A 37 -19.25 -11.86 -1.20
C LEU A 37 -19.36 -10.34 -1.31
N GLU A 38 -18.81 -9.76 -2.38
CA GLU A 38 -18.91 -8.32 -2.64
C GLU A 38 -20.37 -7.90 -2.80
N GLN A 39 -21.16 -8.65 -3.57
CA GLN A 39 -22.60 -8.43 -3.74
C GLN A 39 -23.36 -8.52 -2.42
N PHE A 40 -23.06 -9.52 -1.59
CA PHE A 40 -23.66 -9.67 -0.27
C PHE A 40 -23.37 -8.45 0.63
N LEU A 41 -22.10 -8.03 0.71
CA LEU A 41 -21.69 -6.91 1.54
C LEU A 41 -22.16 -5.55 1.00
N SER A 42 -22.35 -5.43 -0.32
CA SER A 42 -22.81 -4.21 -0.98
C SER A 42 -24.33 -4.09 -1.08
N SER A 43 -25.08 -5.13 -0.67
CA SER A 43 -26.54 -5.16 -0.74
C SER A 43 -27.19 -3.98 -0.01
N LYS A 44 -28.14 -3.33 -0.68
CA LYS A 44 -28.98 -2.26 -0.10
C LYS A 44 -30.07 -2.80 0.82
N GLU A 45 -30.37 -4.09 0.74
CA GLU A 45 -31.40 -4.74 1.53
C GLU A 45 -30.91 -5.11 2.94
N THR A 46 -29.59 -5.09 3.15
CA THR A 46 -28.97 -5.46 4.42
C THR A 46 -28.08 -4.33 4.93
N GLU A 47 -28.45 -3.76 6.07
CA GLU A 47 -27.60 -2.80 6.76
C GLU A 47 -26.53 -3.53 7.58
N PHE A 48 -25.29 -3.08 7.49
CA PHE A 48 -24.16 -3.65 8.24
C PHE A 48 -23.63 -2.61 9.21
N THR A 49 -23.72 -2.91 10.51
CA THR A 49 -23.08 -2.08 11.53
C THR A 49 -21.57 -2.29 11.53
N LYS A 50 -20.82 -1.40 12.21
CA LYS A 50 -19.37 -1.57 12.37
C LYS A 50 -19.02 -2.88 13.09
N GLU A 51 -19.85 -3.30 14.04
CA GLU A 51 -19.63 -4.56 14.76
C GLU A 51 -19.96 -5.76 13.87
N ASP A 52 -21.06 -5.73 13.10
CA ASP A 52 -21.36 -6.80 12.13
C ASP A 52 -20.19 -7.02 11.17
N LEU A 53 -19.63 -5.93 10.63
CA LEU A 53 -18.51 -5.98 9.70
C LEU A 53 -17.23 -6.52 10.34
N ARG A 54 -16.95 -6.13 11.59
CA ARG A 54 -15.82 -6.64 12.35
C ARG A 54 -15.93 -8.13 12.56
N VAL A 55 -17.10 -8.60 12.98
CA VAL A 55 -17.33 -10.03 13.25
C VAL A 55 -17.30 -10.84 11.96
N ILE A 56 -17.92 -10.34 10.88
CA ILE A 56 -17.80 -10.96 9.54
C ILE A 56 -16.34 -11.08 9.14
N PHE A 57 -15.53 -10.04 9.32
CA PHE A 57 -14.10 -10.10 9.02
C PHE A 57 -13.39 -11.17 9.87
N CYS A 58 -13.63 -11.22 11.18
CA CYS A 58 -13.06 -12.24 12.07
C CYS A 58 -13.34 -13.66 11.55
N GLU A 59 -14.57 -13.93 11.10
CA GLU A 59 -14.98 -15.26 10.64
C GLU A 59 -14.49 -15.61 9.23
N THR A 60 -14.20 -14.61 8.39
CA THR A 60 -13.97 -14.80 6.95
C THR A 60 -12.55 -14.50 6.48
N HIS A 61 -11.76 -13.72 7.23
CA HIS A 61 -10.46 -13.22 6.77
C HIS A 61 -9.51 -14.34 6.32
N MET A 62 -9.43 -15.47 7.03
CA MET A 62 -8.57 -16.59 6.63
C MET A 62 -8.92 -17.13 5.23
N TYR A 63 -10.22 -17.26 4.92
CA TYR A 63 -10.67 -17.75 3.62
C TYR A 63 -10.38 -16.73 2.53
N VAL A 64 -10.74 -15.46 2.80
CA VAL A 64 -10.62 -14.35 1.86
C VAL A 64 -9.16 -14.08 1.50
N LEU A 65 -8.27 -14.02 2.49
CA LEU A 65 -6.85 -13.70 2.28
C LEU A 65 -6.10 -14.84 1.58
N ASN A 66 -6.53 -16.09 1.75
CA ASN A 66 -5.93 -17.24 1.05
C ASN A 66 -6.07 -17.15 -0.48
N GLY A 67 -7.03 -16.40 -1.02
CA GLY A 67 -7.12 -16.18 -2.46
C GLY A 67 -5.94 -15.41 -3.05
N LEU A 68 -5.20 -14.63 -2.25
CA LEU A 68 -3.94 -14.02 -2.69
C LEU A 68 -2.84 -15.07 -2.97
N ARG A 69 -3.00 -16.28 -2.43
CA ARG A 69 -2.11 -17.43 -2.62
C ARG A 69 -2.67 -18.45 -3.62
N ASP A 70 -3.78 -18.15 -4.29
CA ASP A 70 -4.43 -19.10 -5.19
C ASP A 70 -3.51 -19.48 -6.36
N LYS A 71 -3.55 -20.74 -6.78
CA LYS A 71 -2.82 -21.23 -7.97
C LYS A 71 -3.24 -20.52 -9.26
N SER A 72 -4.48 -20.06 -9.35
CA SER A 72 -5.06 -19.39 -10.50
C SER A 72 -4.91 -17.88 -10.40
N GLU A 73 -4.18 -17.28 -11.34
CA GLU A 73 -4.01 -15.83 -11.46
C GLU A 73 -5.35 -15.07 -11.48
N THR A 74 -6.34 -15.59 -12.21
CA THR A 74 -7.67 -14.97 -12.29
C THR A 74 -8.43 -14.95 -10.95
N VAL A 75 -8.13 -15.87 -10.04
CA VAL A 75 -8.68 -15.88 -8.68
C VAL A 75 -7.90 -14.90 -7.81
N ARG A 76 -6.56 -14.86 -7.92
CA ARG A 76 -5.73 -13.86 -7.23
C ARG A 76 -6.15 -12.43 -7.56
N ASN A 77 -6.33 -12.12 -8.85
CA ASN A 77 -6.86 -10.84 -9.33
C ASN A 77 -8.19 -10.48 -8.64
N GLN A 78 -9.16 -11.42 -8.64
CA GLN A 78 -10.45 -11.17 -8.02
C GLN A 78 -10.37 -11.02 -6.50
N ALA A 79 -9.49 -11.78 -5.84
CA ALA A 79 -9.23 -11.65 -4.41
C ALA A 79 -8.65 -10.27 -4.08
N ILE A 80 -7.73 -9.75 -4.89
CA ILE A 80 -7.18 -8.39 -4.71
C ILE A 80 -8.29 -7.34 -4.83
N CYS A 81 -9.14 -7.43 -5.86
CA CYS A 81 -10.28 -6.52 -6.03
C CYS A 81 -11.21 -6.54 -4.81
N PHE A 82 -11.57 -7.75 -4.34
CA PHE A 82 -12.45 -7.89 -3.19
C PHE A 82 -11.80 -7.39 -1.89
N ILE A 83 -10.51 -7.65 -1.67
CA ILE A 83 -9.78 -7.16 -0.48
C ILE A 83 -9.66 -5.64 -0.52
N ASN A 84 -9.45 -5.04 -1.70
CA ASN A 84 -9.49 -3.59 -1.85
C ASN A 84 -10.87 -3.05 -1.47
N TYR A 85 -11.96 -3.59 -2.02
CA TYR A 85 -13.32 -3.20 -1.64
C TYR A 85 -13.54 -3.36 -0.12
N LEU A 86 -13.22 -4.52 0.44
CA LEU A 86 -13.45 -4.83 1.84
C LEU A 86 -12.69 -3.89 2.76
N ILE A 87 -11.37 -3.75 2.57
CA ILE A 87 -10.49 -2.99 3.46
C ILE A 87 -10.61 -1.48 3.21
N VAL A 88 -10.73 -1.04 1.96
CA VAL A 88 -10.67 0.38 1.58
C VAL A 88 -12.05 1.02 1.59
N GLU A 89 -13.07 0.34 1.09
CA GLU A 89 -14.40 0.93 0.92
C GLU A 89 -15.36 0.53 2.04
N LYS A 90 -15.34 -0.74 2.48
CA LYS A 90 -16.39 -1.27 3.36
C LYS A 90 -16.07 -1.17 4.85
N LEU A 91 -14.88 -1.57 5.28
CA LEU A 91 -14.51 -1.63 6.70
C LEU A 91 -14.16 -0.25 7.27
N PRO A 92 -14.46 0.04 8.55
CA PRO A 92 -13.99 1.26 9.19
C PRO A 92 -12.47 1.23 9.40
N ILE A 93 -11.85 2.39 9.61
CA ILE A 93 -10.42 2.49 9.97
C ILE A 93 -10.19 1.77 11.30
N ASN A 94 -9.37 0.71 11.28
CA ASN A 94 -8.94 -0.04 12.46
C ASN A 94 -7.68 -0.88 12.10
N ASP A 95 -6.63 -0.78 12.91
CA ASP A 95 -5.38 -1.54 12.75
C ASP A 95 -5.56 -3.06 12.94
N PHE A 96 -6.62 -3.48 13.62
CA PHE A 96 -7.04 -4.87 13.72
C PHE A 96 -7.09 -5.56 12.35
N TYR A 97 -7.66 -4.91 11.33
CA TYR A 97 -7.75 -5.49 9.99
C TYR A 97 -6.38 -5.60 9.33
N LEU A 98 -5.55 -4.57 9.50
CA LEU A 98 -4.21 -4.49 8.93
C LEU A 98 -3.30 -5.60 9.48
N THR A 99 -3.47 -5.96 10.76
CA THR A 99 -2.74 -7.06 11.43
C THR A 99 -2.82 -8.39 10.67
N TYR A 100 -3.93 -8.65 9.96
CA TYR A 100 -4.09 -9.87 9.15
C TYR A 100 -3.69 -9.69 7.69
N VAL A 101 -3.89 -8.49 7.14
CA VAL A 101 -3.64 -8.21 5.72
C VAL A 101 -2.15 -8.06 5.43
N PHE A 102 -1.43 -7.28 6.26
CA PHE A 102 -0.02 -6.94 6.02
C PHE A 102 0.91 -8.15 5.95
N PRO A 103 0.82 -9.16 6.83
CA PRO A 103 1.65 -10.35 6.72
C PRO A 103 1.54 -11.03 5.35
N VAL A 104 0.33 -11.08 4.77
CA VAL A 104 0.09 -11.68 3.45
C VAL A 104 0.63 -10.81 2.32
N LEU A 105 0.52 -9.47 2.45
CA LEU A 105 1.12 -8.54 1.47
C LEU A 105 2.64 -8.58 1.50
N VAL A 106 3.27 -8.58 2.69
CA VAL A 106 4.72 -8.69 2.87
C VAL A 106 5.26 -9.97 2.25
N GLU A 107 4.59 -11.09 2.52
CA GLU A 107 4.98 -12.38 1.94
C GLU A 107 4.92 -12.36 0.41
N ARG A 108 3.87 -11.77 -0.18
CA ARG A 108 3.64 -11.85 -1.64
C ARG A 108 4.35 -10.78 -2.46
N ILE A 109 4.53 -9.59 -1.90
CA ILE A 109 5.17 -8.45 -2.59
C ILE A 109 6.68 -8.47 -2.38
N GLY A 110 7.12 -8.73 -1.14
CA GLY A 110 8.48 -8.41 -0.72
C GLY A 110 9.40 -9.60 -0.44
N SER A 111 8.86 -10.81 -0.23
CA SER A 111 9.68 -11.97 0.15
C SER A 111 10.44 -12.57 -1.03
N VAL A 112 11.67 -13.04 -0.75
CA VAL A 112 12.51 -13.80 -1.70
C VAL A 112 11.97 -15.22 -1.90
N GLU A 113 11.20 -15.74 -0.93
CA GLU A 113 10.70 -17.12 -0.93
C GLU A 113 9.49 -17.32 -1.84
N LEU A 114 8.64 -16.30 -1.99
CA LEU A 114 7.37 -16.40 -2.69
C LEU A 114 7.16 -15.21 -3.65
N ILE A 115 7.85 -15.26 -4.79
CA ILE A 115 7.76 -14.21 -5.81
C ILE A 115 6.46 -14.36 -6.60
N GLU A 116 5.62 -13.32 -6.63
CA GLU A 116 4.50 -13.26 -7.59
C GLU A 116 5.05 -13.10 -9.02
N GLU A 117 4.83 -14.12 -9.85
CA GLU A 117 5.35 -14.17 -11.21
C GLU A 117 4.65 -13.17 -12.14
N SER A 118 3.34 -12.99 -11.98
CA SER A 118 2.56 -12.08 -12.84
C SER A 118 2.90 -10.62 -12.53
N GLU A 119 3.40 -9.89 -13.53
CA GLU A 119 3.63 -8.45 -13.44
C GLU A 119 2.35 -7.67 -13.16
N GLU A 120 1.23 -8.12 -13.73
CA GLU A 120 -0.08 -7.51 -13.51
C GLU A 120 -0.53 -7.69 -12.05
N ILE A 121 -0.42 -8.90 -11.50
CA ILE A 121 -0.77 -9.14 -10.10
C ILE A 121 0.17 -8.38 -9.15
N ARG A 122 1.48 -8.31 -9.45
CA ARG A 122 2.43 -7.49 -8.68
C ARG A 122 2.01 -6.02 -8.66
N LEU A 123 1.63 -5.46 -9.81
CA LEU A 123 1.13 -4.10 -9.90
C LEU A 123 -0.12 -3.93 -9.02
N GLN A 124 -1.09 -4.84 -9.12
CA GLN A 124 -2.33 -4.79 -8.35
C GLN A 124 -2.11 -4.89 -6.84
N LEU A 125 -1.16 -5.71 -6.39
CA LEU A 125 -0.80 -5.82 -4.97
C LEU A 125 -0.19 -4.51 -4.44
N VAL A 126 0.65 -3.84 -5.24
CA VAL A 126 1.18 -2.51 -4.86
C VAL A 126 0.07 -1.45 -4.89
N GLN A 127 -0.87 -1.53 -5.83
CA GLN A 127 -2.04 -0.64 -5.85
C GLN A 127 -2.92 -0.85 -4.61
N LEU A 128 -3.14 -2.10 -4.18
CA LEU A 128 -3.84 -2.41 -2.94
C LEU A 128 -3.11 -1.82 -1.73
N LEU A 129 -1.79 -2.01 -1.62
CA LEU A 129 -0.98 -1.40 -0.57
C LEU A 129 -1.11 0.13 -0.58
N HIS A 130 -1.07 0.74 -1.77
CA HIS A 130 -1.23 2.18 -1.93
C HIS A 130 -2.59 2.66 -1.44
N SER A 131 -3.68 2.01 -1.85
CA SER A 131 -5.04 2.33 -1.42
C SER A 131 -5.21 2.20 0.10
N ILE A 132 -4.59 1.20 0.72
CA ILE A 132 -4.57 1.06 2.19
C ILE A 132 -3.83 2.25 2.83
N ILE A 133 -2.64 2.60 2.33
CA ILE A 133 -1.88 3.75 2.85
C ILE A 133 -2.68 5.06 2.72
N LEU A 134 -3.34 5.29 1.58
CA LEU A 134 -4.16 6.47 1.38
C LEU A 134 -5.35 6.52 2.35
N LYS A 135 -6.04 5.39 2.57
CA LYS A 135 -7.15 5.30 3.53
C LYS A 135 -6.71 5.59 4.96
N TYR A 136 -5.56 5.07 5.36
CA TYR A 136 -5.05 5.18 6.72
C TYR A 136 -4.07 6.36 6.88
N SER A 137 -3.99 7.25 5.89
CA SER A 137 -3.14 8.44 5.91
C SER A 137 -3.52 9.37 7.07
N ASN A 138 -2.53 9.88 7.78
CA ASN A 138 -2.68 10.73 8.98
C ASN A 138 -3.40 10.04 10.16
N THR A 139 -3.39 8.71 10.21
CA THR A 139 -3.95 7.93 11.33
C THR A 139 -2.87 7.25 12.14
N THR A 140 -3.13 7.02 13.43
CA THR A 140 -2.20 6.25 14.29
C THR A 140 -2.21 4.76 13.96
N GLN A 141 -3.28 4.25 13.34
CA GLN A 141 -3.47 2.85 13.00
C GLN A 141 -2.49 2.33 11.94
N LEU A 142 -1.94 3.20 11.08
CA LEU A 142 -0.94 2.78 10.07
C LEU A 142 0.46 2.63 10.65
N LYS A 143 0.77 3.33 11.76
CA LYS A 143 2.13 3.42 12.31
C LYS A 143 2.80 2.07 12.56
N PRO A 144 2.14 1.06 13.15
CA PRO A 144 2.77 -0.24 13.42
C PRO A 144 3.24 -0.97 12.15
N PHE A 145 2.68 -0.62 10.98
CA PHE A 145 2.95 -1.27 9.70
C PHE A 145 3.91 -0.45 8.82
N LEU A 146 4.51 0.63 9.33
CA LEU A 146 5.41 1.50 8.57
C LEU A 146 6.57 0.71 7.96
N SER A 147 7.25 -0.13 8.76
CA SER A 147 8.38 -0.93 8.29
C SER A 147 7.96 -1.93 7.19
N ASP A 148 6.76 -2.49 7.27
CA ASP A 148 6.23 -3.40 6.25
C ASP A 148 5.89 -2.67 4.94
N CYS A 149 5.32 -1.47 5.01
CA CYS A 149 5.10 -0.60 3.84
C CYS A 149 6.43 -0.28 3.15
N VAL A 150 7.46 0.07 3.92
CA VAL A 150 8.81 0.40 3.42
C VAL A 150 9.50 -0.83 2.82
N TYR A 151 9.36 -1.99 3.46
CA TYR A 151 9.89 -3.25 2.93
C TYR A 151 9.31 -3.56 1.54
N ASN A 152 7.98 -3.50 1.41
CA ASN A 152 7.28 -3.83 0.17
C ASN A 152 7.54 -2.82 -0.96
N THR A 153 7.78 -1.56 -0.64
CA THR A 153 8.06 -0.53 -1.66
C THR A 153 9.50 -0.56 -2.14
N ARG A 154 10.48 -0.88 -1.28
CA ARG A 154 11.89 -0.88 -1.67
C ARG A 154 12.29 -2.07 -2.55
N THR A 155 11.69 -3.24 -2.31
CA THR A 155 12.09 -4.50 -2.98
C THR A 155 11.39 -4.71 -4.32
N ASN A 156 10.31 -3.97 -4.59
CA ASN A 156 9.48 -4.21 -5.77
C ASN A 156 10.11 -3.70 -7.08
N THR A 157 9.74 -4.34 -8.19
CA THR A 157 10.10 -3.98 -9.57
C THR A 157 9.23 -2.87 -10.16
N ILE A 158 8.04 -2.60 -9.60
CA ILE A 158 7.11 -1.56 -10.07
C ILE A 158 7.54 -0.17 -9.55
N LYS A 159 8.70 0.30 -10.02
CA LYS A 159 9.40 1.47 -9.46
C LYS A 159 8.58 2.77 -9.45
N GLU A 160 7.83 3.05 -10.51
CA GLU A 160 7.03 4.29 -10.64
C GLU A 160 5.96 4.37 -9.54
N LEU A 161 5.19 3.29 -9.36
CA LEU A 161 4.16 3.24 -8.31
C LEU A 161 4.78 3.15 -6.92
N SER A 162 5.85 2.37 -6.73
CA SER A 162 6.54 2.30 -5.43
C SER A 162 7.04 3.67 -4.96
N CYS A 163 7.54 4.51 -5.88
CA CYS A 163 7.91 5.90 -5.61
C CYS A 163 6.71 6.71 -5.10
N GLN A 164 5.58 6.63 -5.79
CA GLN A 164 4.34 7.31 -5.37
C GLN A 164 3.87 6.84 -3.98
N VAL A 165 3.92 5.52 -3.72
CA VAL A 165 3.56 4.97 -2.40
C VAL A 165 4.46 5.50 -1.30
N ILE A 166 5.76 5.63 -1.54
CA ILE A 166 6.71 6.20 -0.58
C ILE A 166 6.36 7.66 -0.27
N ILE A 167 6.07 8.48 -1.29
CA ILE A 167 5.68 9.88 -1.10
C ILE A 167 4.41 9.98 -0.24
N ASP A 168 3.40 9.17 -0.54
CA ASP A 168 2.13 9.22 0.19
C ASP A 168 2.25 8.67 1.62
N LEU A 169 3.14 7.69 1.82
CA LEU A 169 3.49 7.20 3.16
C LEU A 169 4.21 8.26 3.99
N ALA A 170 5.18 8.97 3.40
CA ALA A 170 5.89 10.07 4.07
C ALA A 170 4.93 11.19 4.48
N LYS A 171 4.01 11.56 3.59
CA LYS A 171 2.97 12.57 3.87
C LYS A 171 1.91 12.09 4.86
N GLY A 172 1.60 10.79 4.87
CA GLY A 172 0.60 10.20 5.77
C GLY A 172 1.11 9.94 7.18
N LEU A 173 2.43 9.76 7.36
CA LEU A 173 3.07 9.53 8.66
C LEU A 173 4.30 10.45 8.86
N PRO A 174 4.16 11.78 8.73
CA PRO A 174 5.31 12.69 8.67
C PRO A 174 6.17 12.69 9.94
N THR A 175 5.55 12.42 11.10
CA THR A 175 6.23 12.32 12.40
C THR A 175 7.01 11.02 12.59
N ASP A 176 6.67 9.96 11.86
CA ASP A 176 7.18 8.60 12.12
C ASP A 176 8.06 8.12 10.95
N PHE A 177 7.85 8.66 9.74
CA PHE A 177 8.54 8.24 8.52
C PHE A 177 10.08 8.37 8.60
N HIS A 178 10.59 9.31 9.41
CA HIS A 178 12.02 9.50 9.65
C HIS A 178 12.73 8.24 10.17
N MET A 179 12.01 7.32 10.83
CA MET A 179 12.56 6.07 11.34
C MET A 179 13.02 5.12 10.23
N GLU A 180 12.43 5.22 9.04
CA GLU A 180 12.66 4.30 7.92
C GLU A 180 13.20 5.02 6.66
N ALA A 181 13.16 6.35 6.64
CA ALA A 181 13.47 7.18 5.48
C ALA A 181 14.84 6.87 4.85
N GLU A 182 15.89 6.69 5.66
CA GLU A 182 17.25 6.43 5.15
C GLU A 182 17.35 5.09 4.38
N LEU A 183 16.54 4.09 4.71
CA LEU A 183 16.54 2.80 4.01
C LEU A 183 16.07 2.90 2.56
N LEU A 184 15.35 3.98 2.22
CA LEU A 184 14.77 4.20 0.90
C LEU A 184 15.70 5.00 -0.03
N ILE A 185 16.71 5.69 0.50
CA ILE A 185 17.59 6.56 -0.29
C ILE A 185 18.28 5.78 -1.42
N LYS A 186 19.04 4.72 -1.09
CA LYS A 186 19.78 3.95 -2.10
C LYS A 186 18.86 3.25 -3.11
N PRO A 187 17.78 2.55 -2.69
CA PRO A 187 16.83 1.98 -3.64
C PRO A 187 16.22 3.00 -4.61
N VAL A 188 15.84 4.19 -4.15
CA VAL A 188 15.23 5.21 -5.01
C VAL A 188 16.27 5.88 -5.91
N LEU A 189 17.48 6.17 -5.42
CA LEU A 189 18.58 6.71 -6.23
C LEU A 189 18.95 5.78 -7.40
N SER A 190 18.88 4.46 -7.21
CA SER A 190 19.11 3.50 -8.30
C SER A 190 18.15 3.68 -9.48
N CYS A 191 16.98 4.30 -9.27
CA CYS A 191 15.98 4.56 -10.30
C CYS A 191 16.33 5.79 -11.17
N PHE A 192 17.32 6.60 -10.81
CA PHE A 192 17.71 7.79 -11.58
C PHE A 192 18.32 7.45 -12.94
N GLY A 193 18.86 6.24 -13.11
CA GLY A 193 19.40 5.76 -14.39
C GLY A 193 18.38 5.02 -15.25
N HIS A 194 17.12 4.93 -14.84
CA HIS A 194 16.14 4.06 -15.48
C HIS A 194 15.78 4.54 -16.90
N GLN A 195 15.59 3.61 -17.85
CA GLN A 195 15.31 3.94 -19.25
C GLN A 195 14.05 4.80 -19.45
N ARG A 196 12.98 4.48 -18.71
CA ARG A 196 11.71 5.23 -18.75
C ARG A 196 11.83 6.51 -17.94
N TYR A 197 11.66 7.66 -18.58
CA TYR A 197 11.76 8.96 -17.92
C TYR A 197 10.74 9.16 -16.79
N LYS A 198 9.55 8.54 -16.88
CA LYS A 198 8.53 8.60 -15.81
C LYS A 198 9.03 7.99 -14.50
N VAL A 199 9.76 6.89 -14.57
CA VAL A 199 10.39 6.27 -13.38
C VAL A 199 11.44 7.20 -12.79
N ARG A 200 12.29 7.82 -13.63
CA ARG A 200 13.29 8.79 -13.17
C ARG A 200 12.63 10.01 -12.51
N LEU A 201 11.58 10.52 -13.13
CA LEU A 201 10.80 11.65 -12.65
C LEU A 201 10.23 11.38 -11.24
N GLU A 202 9.54 10.24 -11.07
CA GLU A 202 8.98 9.86 -9.78
C GLU A 202 10.06 9.56 -8.74
N ALA A 203 11.18 8.96 -9.13
CA ALA A 203 12.31 8.76 -8.23
C ALA A 203 12.87 10.08 -7.71
N ILE A 204 13.02 11.10 -8.57
CA ILE A 204 13.51 12.43 -8.16
C ILE A 204 12.55 13.08 -7.17
N ARG A 205 11.24 13.03 -7.44
CA ARG A 205 10.21 13.53 -6.50
C ARG A 205 10.28 12.81 -5.15
N THR A 206 10.48 11.49 -5.20
CA THR A 206 10.53 10.63 -4.03
C THR A 206 11.75 10.92 -3.18
N VAL A 207 12.94 11.06 -3.78
CA VAL A 207 14.14 11.52 -3.04
C VAL A 207 13.88 12.90 -2.45
N GLY A 208 13.24 13.79 -3.21
CA GLY A 208 12.81 15.10 -2.74
C GLY A 208 12.02 15.04 -1.44
N GLU A 209 11.06 14.11 -1.34
CA GLU A 209 10.26 13.90 -0.13
C GLU A 209 11.05 13.20 0.98
N ILE A 210 11.77 12.11 0.69
CA ILE A 210 12.53 11.35 1.70
C ILE A 210 13.50 12.26 2.47
N ILE A 211 14.21 13.15 1.76
CA ILE A 211 15.17 14.08 2.37
C ILE A 211 14.53 15.02 3.39
N MET A 212 13.25 15.39 3.21
CA MET A 212 12.53 16.23 4.17
C MET A 212 12.33 15.56 5.53
N HIS A 213 12.49 14.24 5.60
CA HIS A 213 12.33 13.43 6.81
C HIS A 213 13.63 12.71 7.21
N SER A 214 14.77 13.04 6.59
CA SER A 214 16.03 12.33 6.81
C SER A 214 17.08 13.21 7.51
N ALA A 215 18.09 12.57 8.11
CA ALA A 215 19.26 13.28 8.61
C ALA A 215 20.13 13.83 7.46
N TYR A 216 21.02 14.78 7.79
CA TYR A 216 21.95 15.41 6.83
C TYR A 216 22.78 14.41 6.01
N LYS A 217 23.06 13.23 6.57
CA LYS A 217 23.77 12.15 5.86
C LYS A 217 23.06 11.74 4.57
N ALA A 218 21.73 11.57 4.60
CA ALA A 218 20.96 11.20 3.41
C ALA A 218 21.03 12.28 2.32
N LEU A 219 21.03 13.56 2.72
CA LEU A 219 21.19 14.69 1.80
C LEU A 219 22.54 14.59 1.06
N ASN A 220 23.63 14.33 1.78
CA ASN A 220 24.96 14.17 1.16
C ASN A 220 25.01 13.03 0.14
N GLU A 221 24.32 11.92 0.42
CA GLU A 221 24.22 10.79 -0.52
C GLU A 221 23.40 11.15 -1.78
N ALA A 222 22.41 12.03 -1.67
CA ALA A 222 21.47 12.36 -2.73
C ALA A 222 21.89 13.56 -3.62
N VAL A 223 22.63 14.53 -3.08
CA VAL A 223 22.93 15.81 -3.76
C VAL A 223 23.65 15.62 -5.09
N VAL A 224 24.73 14.84 -5.13
CA VAL A 224 25.50 14.63 -6.37
C VAL A 224 24.69 13.88 -7.43
N PRO A 225 24.08 12.71 -7.14
CA PRO A 225 23.21 12.03 -8.10
C PRO A 225 22.04 12.89 -8.60
N LEU A 226 21.47 13.73 -7.73
CA LEU A 226 20.40 14.65 -8.12
C LEU A 226 20.91 15.75 -9.05
N ALA A 227 22.06 16.36 -8.75
CA ALA A 227 22.67 17.40 -9.59
C ALA A 227 23.01 16.87 -10.99
N GLU A 228 23.49 15.63 -11.12
CA GLU A 228 23.73 15.00 -12.42
C GLU A 228 22.45 14.91 -13.29
N ARG A 229 21.26 14.83 -12.68
CA ARG A 229 19.98 14.82 -13.42
C ARG A 229 19.58 16.19 -13.97
N LEU A 230 20.28 17.28 -13.63
CA LEU A 230 20.16 18.56 -14.35
C LEU A 230 20.60 18.45 -15.82
N PHE A 231 21.31 17.38 -16.19
CA PHE A 231 21.72 17.10 -17.56
C PHE A 231 20.90 15.96 -18.22
N ASP A 232 19.75 15.58 -17.64
CA ASP A 232 18.86 14.58 -18.24
C ASP A 232 18.38 15.04 -19.62
N GLN A 233 18.27 14.12 -20.57
CA GLN A 233 17.81 14.40 -21.94
C GLN A 233 16.36 14.93 -21.98
N VAL A 234 15.53 14.53 -21.02
CA VAL A 234 14.11 14.88 -20.97
C VAL A 234 13.91 16.17 -20.16
N PRO A 235 13.37 17.26 -20.76
CA PRO A 235 13.25 18.56 -20.07
C PRO A 235 12.44 18.54 -18.76
N VAL A 236 11.36 17.74 -18.70
CA VAL A 236 10.54 17.66 -17.48
C VAL A 236 11.32 17.05 -16.30
N VAL A 237 12.25 16.14 -16.56
CA VAL A 237 13.11 15.56 -15.51
C VAL A 237 14.02 16.64 -14.93
N ARG A 238 14.69 17.44 -15.79
CA ARG A 238 15.55 18.56 -15.36
C ARG A 238 14.78 19.60 -14.54
N ARG A 239 13.56 19.94 -14.98
CA ARG A 239 12.69 20.88 -14.27
C ARG A 239 12.36 20.36 -12.87
N THR A 240 12.00 19.09 -12.74
CA THR A 240 11.67 18.50 -11.44
C THR A 240 12.86 18.42 -10.50
N VAL A 241 14.08 18.26 -11.02
CA VAL A 241 15.31 18.40 -10.20
C VAL A 241 15.40 19.81 -9.60
N ALA A 242 15.20 20.85 -10.42
CA ALA A 242 15.24 22.23 -9.95
C ALA A 242 14.13 22.54 -8.91
N GLU A 243 12.93 22.00 -9.12
CA GLU A 243 11.81 22.13 -8.17
C GLU A 243 12.13 21.47 -6.81
N VAL A 244 12.72 20.28 -6.82
CA VAL A 244 13.14 19.59 -5.60
C VAL A 244 14.26 20.36 -4.89
N ALA A 245 15.30 20.78 -5.62
CA ALA A 245 16.39 21.56 -5.04
C ALA A 245 15.90 22.88 -4.42
N ALA A 246 14.98 23.58 -5.09
CA ALA A 246 14.38 24.80 -4.56
C ALA A 246 13.58 24.53 -3.27
N ARG A 247 12.80 23.43 -3.21
CA ARG A 247 12.09 23.02 -1.99
C ARG A 247 13.04 22.74 -0.83
N TRP A 248 14.17 22.10 -1.09
CA TRP A 248 15.19 21.85 -0.07
C TRP A 248 15.82 23.15 0.44
N LEU A 249 16.24 24.05 -0.44
CA LEU A 249 16.82 25.34 -0.04
C LEU A 249 15.83 26.14 0.82
N TRP A 250 14.57 26.23 0.39
CA TRP A 250 13.52 26.91 1.14
C TRP A 250 13.31 26.33 2.55
N SER A 251 13.31 25.01 2.68
CA SER A 251 13.06 24.33 3.95
C SER A 251 14.27 24.30 4.88
N ILE A 252 15.48 24.15 4.34
CA ILE A 252 16.72 24.16 5.11
C ILE A 252 16.99 25.57 5.65
N GLU A 253 16.74 26.63 4.87
CA GLU A 253 16.91 28.02 5.32
C GLU A 253 16.00 28.35 6.51
N ILE A 254 14.75 27.87 6.52
CA ILE A 254 13.82 28.02 7.65
C ILE A 254 14.38 27.34 8.91
N VAL A 255 14.96 26.15 8.81
CA VAL A 255 15.54 25.46 9.98
C VAL A 255 16.72 26.27 10.56
N THR A 256 17.56 26.88 9.73
CA THR A 256 18.64 27.75 10.22
C THR A 256 18.13 29.03 10.88
N LEU A 257 17.05 29.64 10.38
CA LEU A 257 16.52 30.92 10.89
C LEU A 257 15.70 30.80 12.18
N PHE A 258 15.14 29.61 12.49
CA PHE A 258 14.36 29.39 13.72
C PHE A 258 15.16 28.73 14.85
N PHE A 259 16.40 28.29 14.60
CA PHE A 259 17.30 27.68 15.59
C PHE A 259 18.59 28.49 15.86
N THR A 260 18.67 29.73 15.38
CA THR A 260 19.62 30.76 15.84
C THR A 260 18.88 31.89 16.51
#